data_AF-A0A7C9CFH7-F1
#
_entry.id   AF-A0A7C9CFH7-F1
#
_cell.length_a   1.000
_cell.length_b   1.000
_cell.length_c   1.000
_cell.angle_alpha   90.00
_cell.angle_beta   90.00
_cell.angle_gamma   90.00
#
_symmetry.space_group_name_H-M   'P 1'
#
loop_
_entity.id
_entity.type
_entity.pdbx_description
1 polymer ?
#
loop_
_entity_poly.entity_id
_entity_poly.type
_entity_poly.pdbx_seq_one_letter_code
_entity_poly.pdbx_strand_id
1 'polypeptide(L)'
;NLISSSIRQALENPLNYARNYLGDILDPCVTRIIYLDSDLVLVDDVYKLWNTTLTGNRVIGAPEYCHANFSAYFKGGVRSGISSELSGVFSEQPRKPCYFNTGVMVMDLGKWRTQNYCKKKSKNGWKFRRKRGFMNWV
;
A
#
# COMPACT_ATOMS: atom_id res chain seq x y z
N ASN A 1 25.92 -0.49 9.64
CA ASN A 1 25.03 -1.64 9.35
C ASN A 1 24.86 -1.81 7.86
N LEU A 2 25.76 -2.57 7.25
CA LEU A 2 25.72 -2.92 5.83
C LEU A 2 24.69 -4.04 5.67
N ILE A 3 23.56 -3.74 5.05
CA ILE A 3 22.64 -4.78 4.58
C ILE A 3 23.40 -5.57 3.51
N SER A 4 23.67 -6.85 3.78
CA SER A 4 24.35 -7.78 2.86
C SER A 4 23.74 -7.72 1.46
N SER A 5 24.57 -7.80 0.42
CA SER A 5 24.13 -7.84 -0.99
C SER A 5 23.08 -8.92 -1.26
N SER A 6 23.18 -10.05 -0.56
CA SER A 6 22.19 -11.15 -0.60
C SER A 6 20.79 -10.71 -0.10
N ILE A 7 20.73 -9.84 0.92
CA ILE A 7 19.47 -9.30 1.43
C ILE A 7 18.88 -8.30 0.43
N ARG A 8 19.70 -7.50 -0.26
CA ARG A 8 19.21 -6.60 -1.33
C ARG A 8 18.59 -7.39 -2.49
N GLN A 9 19.22 -8.49 -2.90
CA GLN A 9 18.69 -9.34 -3.96
C GLN A 9 17.36 -10.01 -3.56
N ALA A 10 17.22 -10.39 -2.28
CA ALA A 10 15.96 -10.89 -1.73
C ALA A 10 14.88 -9.80 -1.66
N LEU A 11 15.25 -8.54 -1.42
CA LEU A 11 14.33 -7.39 -1.41
C LEU A 11 13.83 -7.00 -2.82
N GLU A 12 14.62 -7.27 -3.86
CA GLU A 12 14.26 -7.08 -5.26
C GLU A 12 13.47 -8.27 -5.85
N ASN A 13 13.18 -9.30 -5.04
CA ASN A 13 12.41 -10.45 -5.51
C ASN A 13 11.00 -10.00 -5.97
N PRO A 14 10.56 -10.37 -7.19
CA PRO A 14 9.22 -10.08 -7.68
C PRO A 14 8.08 -10.47 -6.73
N LEU A 15 8.29 -11.51 -5.90
CA LEU A 15 7.33 -11.95 -4.89
C LEU A 15 7.00 -10.87 -3.85
N ASN A 16 7.94 -9.97 -3.53
CA ASN A 16 7.69 -8.86 -2.61
C ASN A 16 6.65 -7.88 -3.15
N TYR A 17 6.46 -7.86 -4.47
CA TYR A 17 5.48 -7.01 -5.15
C TYR A 17 4.25 -7.77 -5.61
N ALA A 18 4.15 -9.09 -5.39
CA ALA A 18 3.04 -9.92 -5.86
C ALA A 18 1.66 -9.37 -5.45
N ARG A 19 1.56 -8.82 -4.22
CA ARG A 19 0.32 -8.18 -3.71
C ARG A 19 -0.23 -7.09 -4.63
N ASN A 20 0.64 -6.41 -5.38
CA ASN A 20 0.26 -5.35 -6.30
C ASN A 20 -0.36 -5.85 -7.61
N TYR A 21 -0.20 -7.13 -7.91
CA TYR A 21 -0.65 -7.77 -9.15
C TYR A 21 -1.81 -8.74 -8.91
N LEU A 22 -2.38 -8.78 -7.70
CA LEU A 22 -3.48 -9.69 -7.36
C LEU A 22 -4.68 -9.57 -8.30
N GLY A 23 -4.98 -8.35 -8.77
CA GLY A 23 -6.06 -8.14 -9.74
C GLY A 23 -5.81 -8.73 -11.13
N ASP A 24 -4.54 -8.98 -11.49
CA ASP A 24 -4.15 -9.59 -12.77
C ASP A 24 -3.88 -11.10 -12.63
N ILE A 25 -3.37 -11.54 -11.47
CA ILE A 25 -3.01 -12.93 -11.19
C ILE A 25 -4.25 -13.79 -10.93
N LEU A 26 -5.23 -13.27 -10.19
CA LEU A 26 -6.42 -14.03 -9.81
C LEU A 26 -7.43 -14.05 -10.96
N ASP A 27 -8.15 -15.17 -11.07
CA ASP A 27 -9.15 -15.42 -12.11
C ASP A 27 -10.15 -14.24 -12.25
N PRO A 28 -10.52 -13.83 -13.47
CA PRO A 28 -11.50 -12.78 -13.71
C PRO A 28 -12.83 -12.93 -12.96
N CYS A 29 -13.25 -14.15 -12.63
CA CYS A 29 -14.46 -14.39 -11.84
C CYS A 29 -14.35 -13.91 -10.38
N VAL A 30 -13.13 -13.79 -9.83
CA VAL A 30 -12.89 -13.27 -8.49
C VAL A 30 -13.00 -11.76 -8.50
N THR A 31 -14.05 -11.19 -7.91
CA THR A 31 -14.33 -9.75 -7.95
C THR A 31 -13.92 -9.00 -6.70
N ARG A 32 -13.65 -9.70 -5.60
CA ARG A 32 -13.31 -9.11 -4.31
C ARG A 32 -12.42 -10.05 -3.50
N ILE A 33 -11.43 -9.49 -2.80
CA ILE A 33 -10.53 -10.26 -1.94
C ILE A 33 -10.20 -9.51 -0.64
N ILE A 34 -9.76 -10.27 0.35
CA ILE A 34 -8.99 -9.77 1.49
C ILE A 34 -7.58 -10.33 1.35
N TYR A 35 -6.58 -9.46 1.39
CA TYR A 35 -5.17 -9.82 1.50
C TYR A 35 -4.73 -9.70 2.95
N LEU A 36 -4.03 -10.71 3.45
CA LEU A 36 -3.44 -10.79 4.78
C LEU A 36 -1.97 -11.21 4.64
N ASP A 37 -1.05 -10.47 5.25
CA ASP A 37 0.35 -10.87 5.36
C ASP A 37 0.45 -12.14 6.24
N SER A 38 1.52 -12.92 6.04
CA SER A 38 1.75 -14.20 6.72
C SER A 38 2.15 -14.05 8.19
N ASP A 39 2.45 -12.85 8.65
CA ASP A 39 2.86 -12.52 10.01
C ASP A 39 1.71 -12.00 10.89
N LEU A 40 0.46 -12.20 10.45
CA LEU A 40 -0.74 -11.80 11.17
C LEU A 40 -1.34 -12.94 11.97
N VAL A 41 -1.90 -12.59 13.13
CA VAL A 41 -2.76 -13.46 13.94
C VAL A 41 -4.15 -12.84 13.97
N LEU A 42 -5.15 -13.60 13.50
CA LEU A 42 -6.55 -13.17 13.59
C LEU A 42 -7.08 -13.38 15.01
N VAL A 43 -7.63 -12.31 15.58
CA VAL A 43 -8.22 -12.31 16.93
C VAL A 43 -9.75 -12.14 16.92
N ASP A 44 -10.34 -11.89 15.75
CA ASP A 44 -11.77 -11.66 15.56
C ASP A 44 -12.19 -12.13 14.15
N ASP A 45 -13.50 -12.18 13.91
CA ASP A 45 -14.11 -12.66 12.67
C ASP A 45 -13.72 -11.78 11.45
N VAL A 46 -13.07 -12.42 10.46
CA VAL A 46 -12.67 -11.81 9.19
C VAL A 46 -13.87 -11.33 8.37
N TYR A 47 -15.06 -11.87 8.60
CA TYR A 47 -16.29 -11.46 7.94
C TYR A 47 -16.64 -9.99 8.21
N LYS A 48 -16.28 -9.47 9.39
CA LYS A 48 -16.42 -8.03 9.70
C LYS A 48 -15.60 -7.17 8.74
N LEU A 49 -14.38 -7.61 8.42
CA LEU A 49 -13.53 -6.96 7.43
C LEU A 49 -14.10 -7.11 6.02
N TRP A 50 -14.61 -8.29 5.67
CA TRP A 50 -15.26 -8.54 4.37
C TRP A 50 -16.42 -7.58 4.09
N ASN A 51 -17.25 -7.32 5.09
CA ASN A 51 -18.41 -6.43 5.01
C ASN A 51 -18.07 -4.93 4.96
N THR A 52 -16.79 -4.57 5.00
CA THR A 52 -16.38 -3.17 4.88
C THR A 52 -16.70 -2.63 3.49
N THR A 53 -17.62 -1.68 3.40
CA THR A 53 -18.03 -1.10 2.11
C THR A 53 -16.98 -0.11 1.58
N LEU A 54 -16.48 -0.36 0.38
CA LEU A 54 -15.62 0.57 -0.36
C LEU A 54 -16.50 1.58 -1.12
N THR A 55 -16.64 2.79 -0.57
CA THR A 55 -17.55 3.82 -1.10
C THR A 55 -16.95 4.64 -2.25
N GLY A 56 -17.78 5.03 -3.21
CA GLY A 56 -17.38 5.78 -4.41
C GLY A 56 -16.44 5.00 -5.32
N ASN A 57 -15.42 5.67 -5.85
CA ASN A 57 -14.43 5.06 -6.76
C ASN A 57 -13.26 4.39 -6.03
N ARG A 58 -13.42 4.09 -4.73
CA ARG A 58 -12.39 3.40 -3.94
C ARG A 58 -12.30 1.94 -4.34
N VAL A 59 -11.06 1.47 -4.45
CA VAL A 59 -10.74 0.11 -4.92
C VAL A 59 -9.99 -0.70 -3.87
N ILE A 60 -9.23 -0.04 -2.99
CA ILE A 60 -8.56 -0.67 -1.86
C ILE A 60 -8.90 0.04 -0.56
N GLY A 61 -9.16 -0.74 0.49
CA GLY A 61 -9.16 -0.30 1.89
C GLY A 61 -8.02 -0.95 2.65
N ALA A 62 -7.32 -0.17 3.47
CA ALA A 62 -6.18 -0.61 4.26
C ALA A 62 -6.12 0.20 5.56
N PRO A 63 -5.61 -0.36 6.68
CA PRO A 63 -5.47 0.37 7.94
C PRO A 63 -4.59 1.63 7.78
N GLU A 64 -5.10 2.77 8.25
CA GLU A 64 -4.39 4.06 8.25
C GLU A 64 -3.80 4.33 9.63
N TYR A 65 -2.52 4.68 9.67
CA TYR A 65 -1.81 5.07 10.89
C TYR A 65 -1.29 6.50 10.76
N CYS A 66 -1.96 7.44 11.42
CA CYS A 66 -1.64 8.87 11.41
C CYS A 66 -0.94 9.36 12.68
N HIS A 67 -0.68 8.46 13.65
CA HIS A 67 -0.13 8.86 14.96
C HIS A 67 1.37 8.60 15.11
N ALA A 68 2.03 8.06 14.07
CA ALA A 68 3.45 7.83 14.11
C ALA A 68 4.23 9.17 14.08
N ASN A 69 5.27 9.25 14.91
CA ASN A 69 6.26 10.31 14.81
C ASN A 69 7.23 9.98 13.66
N PHE A 70 6.85 10.34 12.44
CA PHE A 70 7.68 10.10 11.26
C PHE A 70 9.04 10.78 11.33
N SER A 71 9.15 11.88 12.10
CA SER A 71 10.43 12.52 12.36
C SER A 71 11.40 11.61 13.12
N ALA A 72 10.92 10.70 13.98
CA ALA A 72 11.77 9.69 14.62
C ALA A 72 12.09 8.51 13.67
N TYR A 73 11.09 8.09 12.88
CA TYR A 73 11.21 6.98 11.92
C TYR A 73 12.31 7.21 10.87
N PHE A 74 12.47 8.47 10.41
CA PHE A 74 13.48 8.83 9.41
C PHE A 74 14.79 9.39 10.00
N LYS A 75 14.88 9.58 11.33
CA LYS A 75 16.09 10.12 11.98
C LYS A 75 17.26 9.12 12.03
N GLY A 76 17.01 7.80 11.94
CA GLY A 76 17.98 6.74 12.27
C GLY A 76 18.77 6.09 11.14
N GLY A 77 18.71 6.55 9.88
CA GLY A 77 19.55 5.94 8.82
C GLY A 77 19.14 6.17 7.38
N VAL A 78 17.98 6.80 7.12
CA VAL A 78 17.46 6.98 5.75
C VAL A 78 17.65 8.41 5.23
N ARG A 79 18.48 9.24 5.88
CA ARG A 79 18.83 10.56 5.30
C ARG A 79 19.75 10.47 4.09
N SER A 80 20.49 9.37 3.92
CA SER A 80 21.46 9.26 2.83
C SER A 80 20.86 8.87 1.47
N GLY A 81 19.55 8.56 1.41
CA GLY A 81 18.88 8.10 0.17
C GLY A 81 17.48 8.66 -0.06
N ILE A 82 16.97 9.51 0.85
CA ILE A 82 15.76 10.29 0.59
C ILE A 82 16.22 11.47 -0.26
N SER A 83 15.94 11.42 -1.57
CA SER A 83 16.22 12.53 -2.47
C SER A 83 15.54 13.81 -1.95
N SER A 84 16.12 14.96 -2.30
CA SER A 84 15.55 16.28 -1.99
C SER A 84 14.06 16.38 -2.41
N GLU A 85 13.61 15.62 -3.41
CA GLU A 85 12.20 15.56 -3.83
C GLU A 85 11.26 14.97 -2.77
N LEU A 86 11.68 13.95 -2.01
CA LEU A 86 10.84 13.33 -0.96
C LEU A 86 10.81 14.18 0.32
N SER A 87 11.84 14.98 0.56
CA SER A 87 11.87 15.90 1.70
C SER A 87 10.76 16.95 1.59
N GLY A 88 10.52 17.50 0.39
CA GLY A 88 9.45 18.44 0.05
C GLY A 88 8.03 17.92 0.34
N VAL A 89 7.81 16.62 0.17
CA VAL A 89 6.50 15.97 0.39
C VAL A 89 6.06 16.10 1.86
N PHE A 90 7.02 16.15 2.79
CA PHE A 90 6.76 16.26 4.22
C PHE A 90 6.94 17.67 4.79
N SER A 91 7.68 18.56 4.10
CA SER A 91 7.89 19.94 4.55
C SER A 91 6.80 20.93 4.11
N GLU A 92 6.02 20.63 3.07
CA GLU A 92 5.00 21.56 2.55
C GLU A 92 3.55 21.18 2.89
N GLN A 93 3.30 20.07 3.60
CA GLN A 93 1.93 19.66 3.91
C GLN A 93 1.45 20.20 5.28
N PRO A 94 0.37 21.00 5.35
CA PRO A 94 -0.26 21.42 6.61
C PRO A 94 -0.98 20.26 7.33
N ARG A 95 -0.70 19.00 6.97
CA ARG A 95 -1.42 17.81 7.41
C ARG A 95 -0.44 16.80 7.96
N LYS A 96 -0.82 16.22 9.10
CA LYS A 96 -0.08 15.15 9.76
C LYS A 96 0.18 14.00 8.78
N PRO A 97 1.42 13.56 8.57
CA PRO A 97 1.73 12.44 7.71
C PRO A 97 1.04 11.18 8.23
N CYS A 98 0.50 10.37 7.32
CA CYS A 98 -0.15 9.11 7.62
C CYS A 98 0.43 8.03 6.72
N TYR A 99 0.55 6.83 7.25
CA TYR A 99 0.97 5.64 6.51
C TYR A 99 -0.17 4.64 6.44
N PHE A 100 -0.29 3.93 5.32
CA PHE A 100 -1.23 2.83 5.16
C PHE A 100 -0.47 1.51 5.26
N ASN A 101 -0.82 0.66 6.22
CA ASN A 101 -0.24 -0.67 6.30
C ASN A 101 -0.85 -1.56 5.22
N THR A 102 -0.04 -2.10 4.32
CA THR A 102 -0.49 -2.94 3.20
C THR A 102 -0.47 -4.43 3.51
N GLY A 103 -0.29 -4.81 4.78
CA GLY A 103 -0.38 -6.19 5.24
C GLY A 103 -1.80 -6.66 5.49
N VAL A 104 -2.76 -5.74 5.57
CA VAL A 104 -4.19 -6.04 5.49
C VAL A 104 -4.81 -5.16 4.43
N MET A 105 -5.44 -5.75 3.41
CA MET A 105 -6.14 -5.00 2.37
C MET A 105 -7.47 -5.65 2.00
N VAL A 106 -8.52 -4.84 1.89
CA VAL A 106 -9.76 -5.22 1.21
C VAL A 106 -9.72 -4.65 -0.19
N MET A 107 -9.85 -5.49 -1.22
CA MET A 107 -9.72 -5.07 -2.61
C MET A 107 -10.95 -5.42 -3.44
N ASP A 108 -11.47 -4.45 -4.18
CA ASP A 108 -12.48 -4.64 -5.23
C ASP A 108 -11.77 -4.88 -6.56
N LEU A 109 -11.59 -6.16 -6.91
CA LEU A 109 -10.89 -6.55 -8.14
C LEU A 109 -11.69 -6.20 -9.40
N GLY A 110 -13.03 -6.15 -9.30
CA GLY A 110 -13.88 -5.68 -10.40
C GLY A 110 -13.55 -4.23 -10.78
N LYS A 111 -13.55 -3.33 -9.79
CA LYS A 111 -13.14 -1.94 -9.99
C LYS A 111 -11.66 -1.80 -10.33
N TRP A 112 -10.81 -2.69 -9.81
CA TRP A 112 -9.37 -2.70 -10.13
C TRP A 112 -9.11 -2.92 -11.61
N ARG A 113 -9.74 -3.95 -12.19
CA ARG A 113 -9.55 -4.35 -13.59
C ARG A 113 -10.14 -3.33 -14.56
N THR A 114 -11.32 -2.79 -14.27
CA THR A 114 -11.97 -1.78 -15.14
C THR A 114 -11.16 -0.50 -15.27
N GLN A 115 -10.40 -0.12 -14.24
CA GLN A 115 -9.60 1.11 -14.25
C GLN A 115 -8.16 0.93 -14.76
N ASN A 116 -7.79 -0.28 -15.21
CA ASN A 116 -6.48 -0.61 -15.78
C ASN A 116 -5.30 -0.10 -14.91
N TYR A 117 -5.41 -0.19 -13.57
CA TYR A 117 -4.42 0.40 -12.66
C TYR A 117 -3.00 -0.13 -12.87
N CYS A 118 -2.84 -1.41 -13.22
CA CYS A 118 -1.53 -1.98 -13.55
C CYS A 118 -0.94 -1.44 -14.86
N LYS A 119 -1.76 -1.10 -15.87
CA LYS A 119 -1.26 -0.46 -17.11
C LYS A 119 -0.93 1.02 -16.91
N LYS A 120 -1.63 1.72 -16.01
CA LYS A 120 -1.25 3.09 -15.60
C LYS A 120 0.06 3.12 -14.81
N LYS A 121 0.31 2.10 -13.98
CA LYS A 121 1.54 1.93 -13.19
C LYS A 121 2.81 1.97 -14.05
N SER A 122 2.82 1.29 -15.20
CA SER A 122 4.00 1.23 -16.06
C SER A 122 4.34 2.56 -16.76
N LYS A 123 3.38 3.51 -16.82
CA LYS A 123 3.57 4.80 -17.52
C LYS A 123 3.89 5.98 -16.59
N ASN A 124 3.34 6.03 -15.37
CA ASN A 124 3.32 7.26 -14.56
C ASN A 124 3.95 7.17 -13.15
N GLY A 125 4.48 6.00 -12.77
CA GLY A 125 4.92 5.75 -11.39
C GLY A 125 3.74 5.71 -10.40
N TRP A 126 3.99 5.23 -9.19
CA TRP A 126 2.95 5.08 -8.17
C TRP A 126 2.48 6.45 -7.65
N LYS A 127 1.22 6.83 -7.90
CA LYS A 127 0.60 8.03 -7.32
C LYS A 127 -0.57 7.65 -6.42
N PHE A 128 -0.41 7.92 -5.13
CA PHE A 128 -1.41 7.66 -4.10
C PHE A 128 -2.16 8.94 -3.75
N ARG A 129 -3.50 8.89 -3.75
CA ARG A 129 -4.32 10.02 -3.28
C ARG A 129 -5.12 9.64 -2.04
N ARG A 130 -4.76 10.27 -0.92
CA ARG A 130 -5.39 10.10 0.39
C ARG A 130 -6.77 10.77 0.45
N LYS A 131 -7.82 10.02 0.81
CA LYS A 131 -9.10 10.58 1.30
C LYS A 131 -9.72 9.68 2.38
N ARG A 132 -9.49 10.05 3.65
CA ARG A 132 -10.05 9.47 4.89
C ARG A 132 -9.94 7.94 4.98
N GLY A 133 -8.86 7.38 5.52
CA GLY A 133 -8.76 5.93 5.80
C GLY A 133 -8.73 4.98 4.60
N PHE A 134 -8.77 5.49 3.36
CA PHE A 134 -8.78 4.67 2.15
C PHE A 134 -7.75 5.17 1.14
N MET A 135 -7.11 4.20 0.49
CA MET A 135 -6.08 4.45 -0.51
C MET A 135 -6.70 4.41 -1.90
N ASN A 136 -6.75 5.57 -2.56
CA ASN A 136 -7.10 5.63 -3.98
C ASN A 136 -5.83 5.61 -4.82
N TRP A 137 -5.79 4.69 -5.77
CA TRP A 137 -4.87 4.74 -6.90
C TRP A 137 -5.43 5.73 -7.93
N VAL A 138 -4.58 6.60 -8.48
CA VAL A 138 -4.93 7.51 -9.59
C VAL A 138 -4.30 7.01 -10.88
#